data_AF-A0A1H5PHN9-F1
#
_entry.id   AF-A0A1H5PHN9-F1
#
_cell.length_a   1.000
_cell.length_b   1.000
_cell.length_c   1.000
_cell.angle_alpha   90.00
_cell.angle_beta   90.00
_cell.angle_gamma   90.00
#
_symmetry.space_group_name_H-M   'P 1'
#
loop_
_entity.id
_entity.type
_entity.pdbx_description
1 polymer ?
#
loop_
_entity_poly.entity_id
_entity_poly.type
_entity_poly.pdbx_seq_one_letter_code
_entity_poly.pdbx_strand_id
1 'polypeptide(L)'
;MPPTFPIFLGFIAYLTLLGLSGVIGGPMLLFRQSRPQGKVILLTAIISFPTLIVVGLTLTTLFALPVFGLGYLLYNLDLTQFLVLFICIFLTIVSISGLYHWYLGYVMIKNYVHGRPLDKQLENDRVYSMFIKRVVQYYGLDSETRNKKTAANNA
;
A
#
# COMPACT_ATOMS: atom_id res chain seq x y z
N MET A 1 -22.41 21.41 -2.99
CA MET A 1 -21.19 21.27 -2.17
C MET A 1 -20.57 19.92 -2.52
N PRO A 2 -19.26 19.82 -2.83
CA PRO A 2 -18.65 18.53 -3.17
C PRO A 2 -18.76 17.57 -1.98
N PRO A 3 -18.85 16.25 -2.20
CA PRO A 3 -18.96 15.27 -1.13
C PRO A 3 -17.59 15.13 -0.44
N THR A 4 -17.25 16.08 0.42
CA THR A 4 -16.07 16.05 1.29
C THR A 4 -16.27 15.15 2.50
N PHE A 5 -17.53 14.85 2.84
CA PHE A 5 -17.92 14.02 3.98
C PHE A 5 -17.27 12.62 4.02
N PRO A 6 -17.20 11.84 2.92
CA PRO A 6 -16.58 10.51 2.95
C PRO A 6 -15.07 10.57 3.19
N ILE A 7 -14.41 11.59 2.63
CA ILE A 7 -12.96 11.82 2.80
C ILE A 7 -12.68 12.20 4.26
N PHE A 8 -13.52 13.08 4.83
CA PHE A 8 -13.40 13.51 6.21
C PHE A 8 -13.64 12.36 7.20
N LEU A 9 -14.65 11.52 6.94
CA LEU A 9 -14.92 10.32 7.73
C LEU A 9 -13.76 9.32 7.66
N GLY A 10 -13.20 9.10 6.46
CA GLY A 10 -12.03 8.26 6.27
C GLY A 10 -10.79 8.78 7.00
N PHE A 11 -10.60 10.09 7.03
CA PHE A 11 -9.51 10.74 7.77
C PHE A 11 -9.67 10.57 9.29
N ILE A 12 -10.89 10.73 9.83
CA ILE A 12 -11.16 10.49 11.26
C ILE A 12 -10.90 9.03 11.62
N ALA A 13 -11.39 8.08 10.82
CA ALA A 13 -11.15 6.66 11.02
C ALA A 13 -9.65 6.31 10.94
N TYR A 14 -8.90 7.01 10.09
CA TYR A 14 -7.46 6.86 10.02
C TYR A 14 -6.75 7.38 11.27
N LEU A 15 -7.10 8.57 11.76
CA LEU A 15 -6.49 9.13 12.97
C LEU A 15 -6.75 8.25 14.20
N THR A 16 -7.93 7.64 14.32
CA THR A 16 -8.23 6.69 15.40
C THR A 16 -7.42 5.41 15.28
N LEU A 17 -7.27 4.85 14.08
CA LEU A 17 -6.40 3.69 13.82
C LEU A 17 -4.92 4.00 14.09
N LEU A 18 -4.45 5.19 13.71
CA LEU A 18 -3.09 5.66 13.98
C LEU A 18 -2.86 5.80 15.49
N GLY A 19 -3.82 6.41 16.20
CA GLY A 19 -3.80 6.55 17.65
C GLY A 19 -3.74 5.19 18.36
N LEU A 20 -4.61 4.24 17.98
CA LEU A 20 -4.58 2.86 18.48
C LEU A 20 -3.24 2.17 18.21
N SER A 21 -2.72 2.32 17.00
CA SER A 21 -1.42 1.76 16.61
C SER A 21 -0.27 2.38 17.41
N GLY A 22 -0.36 3.66 17.76
CA GLY A 22 0.59 4.35 18.64
C GLY A 22 0.49 3.88 20.10
N VAL A 23 -0.73 3.66 20.61
CA VAL A 23 -0.95 3.16 21.98
C VAL A 23 -0.50 1.71 22.15
N ILE A 24 -0.65 0.87 21.11
CA ILE A 24 -0.21 -0.53 21.14
C ILE A 24 1.29 -0.65 20.81
N GLY A 25 1.74 0.04 19.75
CA GLY A 25 3.11 -0.03 19.27
C GLY A 25 4.11 0.77 20.10
N GLY A 26 3.69 1.89 20.71
CA GLY A 26 4.52 2.77 21.53
C GLY A 26 5.15 2.08 22.74
N PRO A 27 4.35 1.40 23.60
CA PRO A 27 4.89 0.61 24.71
C PRO A 27 5.80 -0.52 24.23
N MET A 28 5.50 -1.15 23.10
CA MET A 28 6.36 -2.19 22.50
C MET A 28 7.73 -1.65 22.06
N LEU A 29 7.89 -0.35 21.81
CA LEU A 29 9.19 0.24 21.50
C LEU A 29 10.13 0.36 22.71
N LEU A 30 9.57 0.32 23.92
CA LEU A 30 10.32 0.41 25.18
C LEU A 30 10.98 -0.93 25.54
N PHE A 31 10.40 -2.05 25.14
CA PHE A 31 10.93 -3.39 25.44
C PHE A 31 11.80 -3.91 24.30
N ARG A 32 13.04 -4.33 24.62
CA ARG A 32 14.05 -4.74 23.62
C ARG A 32 13.61 -5.92 22.74
N GLN A 33 12.81 -6.85 23.28
CA GLN A 33 12.30 -8.02 22.54
C GLN A 33 11.14 -7.68 21.58
N SER A 34 10.23 -6.76 21.94
CA SER A 34 9.07 -6.40 21.11
C SER A 34 9.31 -5.14 20.26
N ARG A 35 10.45 -4.47 20.43
CA ARG A 35 10.88 -3.32 19.62
C ARG A 35 10.74 -3.49 18.10
N PRO A 36 11.12 -4.63 17.47
CA PRO A 36 10.93 -4.80 16.04
C PRO A 36 9.44 -4.89 15.67
N GLN A 37 8.61 -5.54 16.49
CA GLN A 37 7.17 -5.63 16.24
C GLN A 37 6.49 -4.26 16.36
N GLY A 38 6.86 -3.47 17.38
CA GLY A 38 6.37 -2.10 17.55
C GLY A 38 6.74 -1.18 16.37
N LYS A 39 7.97 -1.29 15.84
CA LYS A 39 8.39 -0.54 14.65
C LYS A 39 7.57 -0.91 13.41
N VAL A 40 7.26 -2.19 13.21
CA VAL A 40 6.44 -2.64 12.07
C VAL A 40 5.03 -2.06 12.18
N ILE A 41 4.38 -2.20 13.33
CA ILE A 41 3.01 -1.68 13.56
C ILE A 41 2.96 -0.17 13.27
N LEU A 42 3.92 0.58 13.79
CA LEU A 42 3.93 2.04 13.67
C LEU A 42 4.26 2.50 12.24
N LEU A 43 5.26 1.91 11.57
CA LEU A 43 5.54 2.22 10.17
C LEU A 43 4.38 1.83 9.24
N THR A 44 3.77 0.66 9.45
CA THR A 44 2.66 0.20 8.63
C THR A 44 1.44 1.11 8.80
N ALA A 45 1.17 1.61 10.02
CA ALA A 45 0.10 2.57 10.27
C ALA A 45 0.37 3.95 9.63
N ILE A 46 1.63 4.39 9.55
CA ILE A 46 1.98 5.65 8.89
C ILE A 46 1.83 5.54 7.36
N ILE A 47 2.28 4.43 6.78
CA ILE A 47 2.33 4.25 5.32
C ILE A 47 0.97 3.84 4.74
N SER A 48 0.10 3.22 5.54
CA SER A 48 -1.19 2.69 5.07
C SER A 48 -2.09 3.74 4.43
N PHE A 49 -2.26 4.92 5.02
CA PHE A 49 -3.17 5.95 4.51
C PHE A 49 -2.66 6.69 3.27
N PRO A 50 -1.37 7.13 3.20
CA PRO A 50 -0.80 7.62 1.95
C PRO A 50 -0.96 6.62 0.80
N THR A 51 -0.72 5.33 1.07
CA THR A 51 -0.86 4.27 0.06
C THR A 51 -2.31 4.14 -0.41
N LEU A 52 -3.27 4.19 0.52
CA LEU A 52 -4.70 4.09 0.21
C LEU A 52 -5.19 5.31 -0.60
N ILE A 53 -4.70 6.51 -0.29
CA ILE A 53 -4.98 7.73 -1.05
C ILE A 53 -4.41 7.61 -2.47
N VAL A 54 -3.15 7.21 -2.61
CA VAL A 54 -2.49 7.13 -3.93
C VAL A 54 -3.18 6.10 -4.81
N VAL A 55 -3.45 4.90 -4.29
CA VAL A 55 -4.15 3.84 -5.03
C VAL A 55 -5.59 4.24 -5.34
N GLY A 56 -6.30 4.83 -4.37
CA GLY A 56 -7.65 5.34 -4.57
C GLY A 56 -7.70 6.39 -5.68
N LEU A 57 -6.84 7.41 -5.62
CA LEU A 57 -6.78 8.46 -6.64
C LEU A 57 -6.40 7.91 -8.01
N THR A 58 -5.37 7.07 -8.10
CA THR A 58 -4.96 6.50 -9.40
C THR A 58 -6.07 5.67 -10.03
N LEU A 59 -6.74 4.80 -9.25
CA LEU A 59 -7.85 4.01 -9.76
C LEU A 59 -9.07 4.88 -10.09
N THR A 60 -9.44 5.84 -9.25
CA THR A 60 -10.54 6.76 -9.56
C THR A 60 -10.26 7.56 -10.82
N THR A 61 -9.04 8.09 -11.00
CA THR A 61 -8.68 8.82 -12.22
C THR A 61 -8.67 7.91 -13.46
N LEU A 62 -8.10 6.71 -13.35
CA LEU A 62 -8.05 5.76 -14.46
C LEU A 62 -9.44 5.32 -14.91
N PHE A 63 -10.34 5.12 -13.95
CA PHE A 63 -11.70 4.64 -14.22
C PHE A 63 -12.72 5.76 -14.40
N ALA A 64 -12.44 7.01 -14.07
CA ALA A 64 -13.36 8.13 -14.28
C ALA A 64 -13.81 8.24 -15.74
N LEU A 65 -12.85 8.19 -16.67
CA LEU A 65 -13.10 8.25 -18.12
C LEU A 65 -14.05 7.15 -18.61
N PRO A 66 -13.77 5.85 -18.36
CA PRO A 66 -14.69 4.78 -18.76
C PRO A 66 -16.01 4.82 -18.00
N VAL A 67 -16.06 5.27 -16.74
CA VAL A 67 -17.31 5.43 -15.97
C VAL A 67 -18.21 6.48 -16.63
N PHE A 68 -17.68 7.64 -17.03
CA PHE A 68 -18.47 8.67 -17.72
C PHE A 68 -18.94 8.20 -19.10
N GLY A 69 -18.09 7.50 -19.86
CA GLY A 69 -18.45 6.93 -21.15
C GLY A 69 -19.54 5.85 -21.05
N LEU A 70 -19.39 4.89 -20.12
CA LEU A 70 -20.39 3.85 -19.85
C LEU A 70 -21.68 4.44 -19.29
N GLY A 71 -21.60 5.43 -18.39
CA GLY A 71 -22.76 6.10 -17.82
C GLY A 71 -23.61 6.77 -18.90
N TYR A 72 -22.97 7.45 -19.85
CA TYR A 72 -23.66 8.03 -21.00
C TYR A 72 -24.32 6.95 -21.89
N LEU A 73 -23.62 5.84 -22.15
CA LEU A 73 -24.14 4.74 -22.96
C LEU A 73 -25.35 4.06 -22.30
N LEU A 74 -25.26 3.76 -21.01
CA LEU A 74 -26.31 3.11 -20.22
C LEU A 74 -27.55 3.99 -20.05
N TYR A 75 -27.37 5.31 -19.98
CA TYR A 75 -28.47 6.27 -19.97
C TYR A 75 -29.24 6.27 -21.30
N ASN A 76 -28.52 6.27 -22.44
CA ASN A 76 -29.16 6.23 -23.76
C ASN A 76 -29.85 4.88 -24.07
N LEU A 77 -29.45 3.80 -23.39
CA LEU A 77 -30.04 2.47 -23.55
C LEU A 77 -31.10 2.14 -22.49
N ASP A 78 -31.43 3.09 -21.59
CA ASP A 78 -32.36 2.91 -20.46
C ASP A 78 -31.97 1.74 -19.52
N LEU A 79 -30.67 1.47 -19.43
CA LEU A 79 -30.05 0.39 -18.65
C LEU A 79 -29.42 0.91 -17.35
N THR A 80 -29.93 2.03 -16.82
CA THR A 80 -29.39 2.71 -15.63
C THR A 80 -29.30 1.81 -14.38
N GLN A 81 -30.14 0.78 -14.29
CA GLN A 81 -30.06 -0.26 -13.25
C GLN A 81 -28.71 -1.01 -13.20
N PHE A 82 -28.01 -1.15 -14.33
CA PHE A 82 -26.69 -1.79 -14.39
C PHE A 82 -25.56 -0.90 -13.86
N LEU A 83 -25.82 0.41 -13.71
CA LEU A 83 -24.86 1.37 -13.17
C LEU A 83 -24.51 1.05 -11.70
N VAL A 84 -25.49 0.59 -10.92
CA VAL A 84 -25.27 0.15 -9.53
C VAL A 84 -24.33 -1.07 -9.48
N LEU A 85 -24.57 -2.06 -10.35
CA LEU A 85 -23.73 -3.26 -10.42
C LEU A 85 -22.30 -2.91 -10.85
N PHE A 86 -22.15 -1.97 -11.79
CA PHE A 86 -20.85 -1.47 -12.22
C PHE A 86 -20.10 -0.74 -11.09
N ILE A 87 -20.78 0.11 -10.32
CA ILE A 87 -20.19 0.78 -9.15
C ILE A 87 -19.75 -0.26 -8.11
N CYS A 88 -20.55 -1.28 -7.83
CA CYS A 88 -20.19 -2.33 -6.87
C CYS A 88 -18.94 -3.11 -7.31
N ILE A 89 -18.84 -3.48 -8.60
CA ILE A 89 -17.66 -4.14 -9.16
C ILE A 89 -16.43 -3.23 -9.04
N PHE A 90 -16.59 -1.95 -9.39
CA PHE A 90 -15.53 -0.96 -9.29
C PHE A 90 -15.01 -0.81 -7.84
N LEU A 91 -15.90 -0.64 -6.87
CA LEU A 91 -15.54 -0.57 -5.44
C LEU A 91 -14.81 -1.84 -4.98
N THR A 92 -15.21 -3.00 -5.47
CA THR A 92 -14.56 -4.29 -5.14
C THR A 92 -13.14 -4.34 -5.69
N ILE A 93 -12.93 -3.95 -6.95
CA ILE A 93 -11.60 -3.91 -7.58
C ILE A 93 -10.69 -2.92 -6.85
N VAL A 94 -11.19 -1.73 -6.52
CA VAL A 94 -10.45 -0.71 -5.76
C VAL A 94 -10.06 -1.23 -4.39
N SER A 95 -10.99 -1.89 -3.70
CA SER A 95 -10.75 -2.44 -2.36
C SER A 95 -9.70 -3.56 -2.39
N ILE A 96 -9.82 -4.52 -3.33
CA ILE A 96 -8.86 -5.61 -3.49
C ILE A 96 -7.48 -5.05 -3.85
N SER A 97 -7.41 -4.10 -4.79
CA SER A 97 -6.15 -3.49 -5.21
C SER A 97 -5.49 -2.69 -4.08
N GLY A 98 -6.28 -1.94 -3.30
CA GLY A 98 -5.80 -1.23 -2.12
C GLY A 98 -5.27 -2.16 -1.03
N LEU A 99 -6.01 -3.22 -0.72
CA LEU A 99 -5.58 -4.26 0.24
C LEU A 99 -4.29 -4.94 -0.21
N TYR A 100 -4.16 -5.24 -1.50
CA TYR A 100 -2.98 -5.87 -2.05
C TYR A 100 -1.74 -4.96 -1.97
N HIS A 101 -1.86 -3.68 -2.31
CA HIS A 101 -0.78 -2.69 -2.13
C HIS A 101 -0.41 -2.50 -0.66
N TRP A 102 -1.42 -2.49 0.23
CA TRP A 102 -1.20 -2.41 1.66
C TRP A 102 -0.42 -3.62 2.20
N TYR A 103 -0.79 -4.83 1.79
CA TYR A 103 -0.08 -6.06 2.16
C TYR A 103 1.39 -6.03 1.74
N LEU A 104 1.66 -5.58 0.51
CA LEU A 104 3.04 -5.46 0.02
C LEU A 104 3.84 -4.43 0.82
N GLY A 105 3.25 -3.26 1.11
CA GLY A 105 3.87 -2.26 1.99
C GLY A 105 4.20 -2.85 3.37
N TYR A 106 3.28 -3.63 3.95
CA TYR A 106 3.53 -4.34 5.20
C TYR A 106 4.70 -5.33 5.10
N VAL A 107 4.77 -6.15 4.04
CA VAL A 107 5.87 -7.11 3.85
C VAL A 107 7.21 -6.39 3.70
N MET A 108 7.26 -5.28 2.94
CA MET A 108 8.46 -4.45 2.81
C MET A 108 8.94 -3.92 4.15
N ILE A 109 8.04 -3.34 4.94
CA ILE A 109 8.34 -2.80 6.28
C ILE A 109 8.80 -3.91 7.21
N LYS A 110 8.11 -5.06 7.22
CA LYS A 110 8.46 -6.21 8.05
C LYS A 110 9.87 -6.70 7.74
N ASN A 111 10.21 -6.85 6.46
CA ASN A 111 11.53 -7.31 6.04
C ASN A 111 12.62 -6.28 6.33
N TYR A 112 12.35 -4.99 6.12
CA TYR A 112 13.26 -3.90 6.49
C TYR A 112 13.58 -3.89 8.00
N VAL A 113 12.55 -4.01 8.85
CA VAL A 113 12.72 -3.99 10.31
C VAL A 113 13.46 -5.23 10.83
N HIS A 114 13.25 -6.40 10.20
CA HIS A 114 13.91 -7.65 10.59
C HIS A 114 15.23 -7.92 9.85
N GLY A 115 15.68 -6.99 9.00
CA GLY A 115 16.91 -7.13 8.22
C GLY A 115 16.91 -8.32 7.25
N ARG A 116 15.74 -8.79 6.80
CA ARG A 116 15.61 -9.93 5.88
C ARG A 116 15.68 -9.43 4.44
N PRO A 117 16.36 -10.15 3.53
CA PRO A 117 16.38 -9.81 2.10
C PRO A 117 14.96 -9.85 1.55
N LEU A 118 14.57 -8.76 0.89
CA LEU A 118 13.23 -8.51 0.35
C LEU A 118 12.94 -9.42 -0.86
N ASP A 119 14.02 -9.79 -1.51
CA ASP A 119 14.20 -10.55 -2.73
C ASP A 119 13.54 -11.93 -2.63
N LYS A 120 13.74 -12.67 -1.53
CA LYS A 120 13.22 -14.05 -1.39
C LYS A 120 11.69 -14.16 -1.24
N GLN A 121 11.02 -13.14 -0.71
CA GLN A 121 9.56 -13.17 -0.52
C GLN A 121 8.79 -12.55 -1.68
N LEU A 122 9.35 -11.53 -2.34
CA LEU A 122 8.68 -10.87 -3.48
C LEU A 122 9.12 -11.43 -4.85
N GLU A 123 10.18 -12.25 -4.95
CA GLU A 123 10.47 -13.01 -6.18
C GLU A 123 9.36 -13.99 -6.56
N ASN A 124 8.63 -14.52 -5.57
CA ASN A 124 7.56 -15.46 -5.82
C ASN A 124 6.31 -14.78 -6.40
N ASP A 125 6.25 -13.45 -6.40
CA ASP A 125 5.15 -12.68 -6.94
C ASP A 125 5.53 -12.06 -8.30
N ARG A 126 4.95 -12.62 -9.38
CA ARG A 126 5.39 -12.39 -10.77
C ARG A 126 5.31 -10.92 -11.19
N VAL A 127 4.31 -10.20 -10.71
CA VAL A 127 4.04 -8.79 -11.07
C VAL A 127 5.08 -7.85 -10.46
N TYR A 128 5.50 -8.11 -9.21
CA TYR A 128 6.41 -7.23 -8.48
C TYR A 128 7.87 -7.63 -8.64
N SER A 129 8.17 -8.88 -9.01
CA SER A 129 9.54 -9.32 -9.34
C SER A 129 10.21 -8.40 -10.37
N MET A 130 9.47 -7.92 -11.38
CA MET A 130 10.01 -7.01 -12.40
C MET A 130 10.27 -5.61 -11.86
N PHE A 131 9.35 -5.06 -11.05
CA PHE A 131 9.47 -3.71 -10.52
C PHE A 131 10.56 -3.63 -9.44
N ILE A 132 10.62 -4.64 -8.57
CA ILE A 132 11.59 -4.72 -7.48
C ILE A 132 12.99 -5.01 -8.00
N LYS A 133 13.15 -5.88 -9.00
CA LYS A 133 14.46 -6.05 -9.66
C LYS A 133 15.02 -4.70 -10.13
N ARG A 134 14.19 -3.85 -10.75
CA ARG A 134 14.61 -2.49 -11.12
C ARG A 134 14.94 -1.62 -9.92
N VAL A 135 14.08 -1.58 -8.90
CA VAL A 135 14.28 -0.71 -7.73
C VAL A 135 15.50 -1.14 -6.91
N VAL A 136 15.69 -2.43 -6.67
CA VAL A 136 16.85 -2.99 -5.94
C VAL A 136 18.15 -2.71 -6.70
N GLN A 137 18.13 -2.85 -8.03
CA GLN A 137 19.27 -2.53 -8.88
C GLN A 137 19.57 -1.01 -8.90
N TYR A 138 18.53 -0.15 -8.82
CA TYR A 138 18.69 1.31 -8.80
C TYR A 138 19.20 1.85 -7.46
N TYR A 139 18.74 1.29 -6.34
CA TYR A 139 19.13 1.75 -4.99
C TYR A 139 20.33 0.99 -4.40
N GLY A 140 20.93 0.05 -5.14
CA GLY A 140 22.09 -0.72 -4.67
C GLY A 140 21.81 -1.48 -3.37
N LEU A 141 20.57 -1.95 -3.19
CA LEU A 141 20.16 -2.72 -2.02
C LEU A 141 20.55 -4.20 -2.13
N ASP A 142 21.25 -4.57 -3.20
CA ASP A 142 21.74 -5.91 -3.43
C ASP A 142 22.76 -6.29 -2.35
N SER A 143 22.47 -7.37 -1.62
CA SER A 143 23.32 -7.92 -0.58
C SER A 143 24.76 -8.19 -1.06
N GLU A 144 24.93 -8.42 -2.36
CA GLU A 144 26.23 -8.63 -3.00
C GLU A 144 27.11 -7.36 -3.01
N THR A 145 26.51 -6.19 -3.24
CA THR A 145 27.24 -4.90 -3.21
C THR A 145 27.62 -4.46 -1.79
N ARG A 146 26.81 -4.81 -0.79
CA ARG A 146 27.11 -4.53 0.62
C ARG A 146 28.30 -5.37 1.12
N ASN A 147 28.40 -6.64 0.69
CA ASN A 147 29.57 -7.48 0.98
C ASN A 147 30.85 -7.00 0.27
N LYS A 148 30.77 -6.57 -1.01
CA LYS A 148 31.93 -6.01 -1.72
C LYS A 148 32.44 -4.71 -1.11
N LYS A 149 31.56 -3.80 -0.67
CA LYS A 149 31.99 -2.57 0.03
C LYS A 149 32.63 -2.83 1.39
N THR A 150 32.15 -3.84 2.13
CA THR A 150 32.72 -4.19 3.43
C THR A 150 34.07 -4.88 3.29
N ALA A 151 34.23 -5.73 2.26
CA ALA A 151 35.52 -6.35 1.94
C ALA A 151 36.56 -5.33 1.44
N ALA A 152 36.15 -4.32 0.66
CA ALA A 152 37.04 -3.28 0.16
C ALA A 152 37.49 -2.25 1.22
N ASN A 153 36.71 -2.07 2.29
CA ASN A 153 37.08 -1.18 3.40
C ASN A 153 37.93 -1.86 4.48
N ASN A 154 38.10 -3.19 4.40
CA ASN A 154 38.87 -4.00 5.34
C ASN A 154 40.19 -4.53 4.73
N ALA A 155 40.54 -4.08 3.52
CA ALA A 155 41.81 -4.36 2.83
C ALA A 155 42.62 -3.08 2.73
#